data_AF-A0A3M0XRT1-F1
#
_entry.id   AF-A0A3M0XRT1-F1
#
_cell.length_a   1.000
_cell.length_b   1.000
_cell.length_c   1.000
_cell.angle_alpha   90.00
_cell.angle_beta   90.00
_cell.angle_gamma   90.00
#
_symmetry.space_group_name_H-M   'P 1'
#
loop_
_entity.id
_entity.type
_entity.pdbx_description
1 polymer ?
#
loop_
_entity_poly.entity_id
_entity_poly.type
_entity_poly.pdbx_seq_one_letter_code
_entity_poly.pdbx_strand_id
1 'polypeptide(L)'
;MKIEHQARSESPLEQIRRKRAASVRESSAGRASLRRVYKGLSEEDQKLLEHLLTHEQDVIDNPVFYEPDSEKIIYEDAPQIARADTSWYHPVMDDATGGSSRPRNDRPGTQILLTAAEERVIFRQYNYARHRVRQLQREIWASPEKTPTEEQARELLRWKKKAEAYREQIAEINLALVLAMAKRARMSEVDFADLVSEGNMALMRAVDKFD
;
A
#
# COMPACT_ATOMS: atom_id res chain seq x y z
N MET A 1 17.71 -4.57 72.04
CA MET A 1 18.09 -5.01 70.67
C MET A 1 16.83 -4.98 69.82
N LYS A 2 16.69 -3.95 68.96
CA LYS A 2 15.83 -3.89 67.75
C LYS A 2 15.87 -2.43 67.26
N ILE A 3 16.64 -2.18 66.20
CA ILE A 3 16.67 -0.90 65.48
C ILE A 3 15.70 -1.10 64.31
N GLU A 4 14.59 -0.34 64.30
CA GLU A 4 13.63 -0.32 63.20
C GLU A 4 14.18 0.52 62.03
N HIS A 5 14.35 -0.12 60.88
CA HIS A 5 14.63 0.56 59.62
C HIS A 5 13.34 1.16 59.06
N GLN A 6 13.19 2.47 59.21
CA GLN A 6 12.10 3.24 58.60
C GLN A 6 12.41 3.46 57.12
N ALA A 7 11.64 2.83 56.24
CA ALA A 7 11.76 2.98 54.78
C ALA A 7 11.44 4.44 54.39
N ARG A 8 12.44 5.17 53.88
CA ARG A 8 12.26 6.52 53.32
C ARG A 8 11.38 6.42 52.07
N SER A 9 10.16 6.93 52.15
CA SER A 9 9.29 7.12 50.98
C SER A 9 9.87 8.20 50.07
N GLU A 10 10.11 7.89 48.80
CA GLU A 10 10.70 8.80 47.80
C GLU A 10 9.87 10.09 47.67
N SER A 11 10.56 11.24 47.56
CA SER A 11 9.93 12.56 47.45
C SER A 11 9.08 12.68 46.18
N PRO A 12 7.89 13.32 46.21
CA PRO A 12 7.07 13.56 45.02
C PRO A 12 7.83 14.23 43.86
N LEU A 13 8.82 15.07 44.17
CA LEU A 13 9.69 15.72 43.17
C LEU A 13 10.67 14.75 42.49
N GLU A 14 11.15 13.73 43.22
CA GLU A 14 12.00 12.67 42.64
C GLU A 14 11.19 11.74 41.74
N GLN A 15 9.94 11.43 42.09
CA GLN A 15 9.04 10.66 41.24
C GLN A 15 8.74 11.37 39.92
N ILE A 16 8.51 12.68 39.94
CA ILE A 16 8.29 13.50 38.72
C ILE A 16 9.56 13.55 37.86
N ARG A 17 10.74 13.74 38.48
CA ARG A 17 12.03 13.73 37.76
C ARG A 17 12.33 12.38 37.11
N ARG A 18 12.07 11.26 37.80
CA ARG A 18 12.21 9.91 37.23
C ARG A 18 11.26 9.68 36.06
N LYS A 19 9.98 10.06 36.19
CA LYS A 19 9.00 9.95 35.11
C LYS A 19 9.42 10.76 33.87
N ARG A 20 9.91 12.00 34.05
CA ARG A 20 10.45 12.80 32.96
C ARG A 20 11.71 12.19 32.34
N ALA A 21 12.65 11.71 33.15
CA ALA A 21 13.87 11.07 32.67
C ALA A 21 13.59 9.77 31.90
N ALA A 22 12.61 8.98 32.34
CA ALA A 22 12.16 7.78 31.64
C ALA A 22 11.55 8.12 30.27
N SER A 23 10.63 9.09 30.22
CA SER A 23 10.01 9.57 28.97
C SER A 23 11.03 10.15 27.98
N VAL A 24 12.04 10.89 28.47
CA VAL A 24 13.12 11.44 27.62
C VAL A 24 14.03 10.32 27.09
N ARG A 25 14.32 9.29 27.89
CA ARG A 25 15.12 8.14 27.44
C ARG A 25 14.37 7.32 26.40
N GLU A 26 13.09 7.05 26.63
CA GLU A 26 12.21 6.28 25.73
C GLU A 26 12.06 6.96 24.36
N SER A 27 11.87 8.28 24.33
CA SER A 27 11.84 9.06 23.09
C SER A 27 13.20 9.14 22.37
N SER A 28 14.32 9.12 23.11
CA SER A 28 15.66 9.07 22.51
C SER A 28 16.00 7.71 21.89
N ALA A 29 15.54 6.62 22.52
CA ALA A 29 15.75 5.26 22.05
C ALA A 29 14.98 4.99 20.74
N GLY A 30 13.70 5.38 20.66
CA GLY A 30 12.92 5.26 19.43
C GLY A 30 13.51 6.04 18.26
N ARG A 31 14.03 7.26 18.49
CA ARG A 31 14.73 8.05 17.44
C ARG A 31 16.02 7.39 16.94
N ALA A 32 16.78 6.74 17.83
CA ALA A 32 17.98 6.01 17.45
C ALA A 32 17.64 4.72 16.68
N SER A 33 16.55 4.03 17.07
CA SER A 33 16.01 2.85 16.40
C SER A 33 15.58 3.18 14.96
N LEU A 34 14.75 4.22 14.78
CA LEU A 34 14.34 4.69 13.45
C LEU A 34 15.50 5.04 12.53
N ARG A 35 16.53 5.72 13.05
CA ARG A 35 17.73 6.05 12.26
C ARG A 35 18.45 4.80 11.77
N ARG A 36 18.46 3.72 12.56
CA ARG A 36 19.08 2.45 12.15
C ARG A 36 18.27 1.77 11.06
N VAL A 37 16.94 1.75 11.19
CA VAL A 37 16.02 1.22 10.19
C VAL A 37 16.21 1.95 8.85
N TYR A 38 16.22 3.29 8.85
CA TYR A 38 16.36 4.07 7.63
C TYR A 38 17.72 3.92 6.94
N LYS A 39 18.80 3.65 7.68
CA LYS A 39 20.15 3.49 7.11
C LYS A 39 20.24 2.34 6.09
N GLY A 40 19.37 1.33 6.19
CA GLY A 40 19.31 0.19 5.29
C GLY A 40 18.34 0.32 4.10
N LEU A 41 17.69 1.48 3.93
CA LEU A 41 16.62 1.69 2.95
C LEU A 41 16.98 2.78 1.93
N SER A 42 16.47 2.65 0.70
CA SER A 42 16.58 3.72 -0.31
C SER A 42 15.78 4.95 0.11
N GLU A 43 16.08 6.13 -0.45
CA GLU A 43 15.32 7.36 -0.13
C GLU A 43 13.82 7.22 -0.43
N GLU A 44 13.47 6.50 -1.50
CA GLU A 44 12.07 6.21 -1.85
C GLU A 44 11.41 5.31 -0.81
N ASP A 45 12.09 4.25 -0.37
CA ASP A 45 11.59 3.34 0.67
C ASP A 45 11.50 4.02 2.03
N GLN A 46 12.40 4.96 2.34
CA GLN A 46 12.32 5.78 3.57
C GLN A 46 11.06 6.65 3.56
N LYS A 47 10.80 7.37 2.47
CA LYS A 47 9.58 8.20 2.31
C LYS A 47 8.31 7.37 2.34
N LEU A 48 8.32 6.21 1.68
CA LEU A 48 7.19 5.29 1.68
C LEU A 48 6.92 4.75 3.09
N LEU A 49 7.97 4.35 3.81
CA LEU A 49 7.83 3.88 5.19
C LEU A 49 7.30 4.99 6.11
N GLU A 50 7.79 6.22 6.00
CA GLU A 50 7.27 7.36 6.75
C GLU A 50 5.78 7.60 6.47
N HIS A 51 5.37 7.53 5.21
CA HIS A 51 3.97 7.62 4.82
C HIS A 51 3.12 6.50 5.44
N LEU A 52 3.62 5.26 5.41
CA LEU A 52 2.93 4.10 6.01
C LEU A 52 2.84 4.20 7.54
N LEU A 53 3.81 4.79 8.23
CA LEU A 53 3.74 4.93 9.69
C LEU A 53 2.78 6.05 10.14
N THR A 54 2.41 6.94 9.22
CA THR A 54 1.55 8.10 9.50
C THR A 54 0.09 7.91 9.07
N HIS A 55 -0.16 7.08 8.05
CA HIS A 55 -1.50 6.86 7.49
C HIS A 55 -1.91 5.40 7.63
N GLU A 56 -3.06 5.13 8.29
CA GLU A 56 -3.60 3.77 8.38
C GLU A 56 -4.02 3.26 7.00
N GLN A 57 -3.63 2.02 6.73
CA GLN A 57 -3.98 1.35 5.50
C GLN A 57 -5.47 0.98 5.52
N ASP A 58 -6.23 1.56 4.61
CA ASP A 58 -7.59 1.13 4.32
C ASP A 58 -7.59 -0.34 3.85
N VAL A 59 -8.59 -1.13 4.23
CA VAL A 59 -8.73 -2.55 3.86
C VAL A 59 -10.22 -2.87 3.73
N ILE A 60 -10.59 -3.58 2.67
CA ILE A 60 -11.91 -4.19 2.54
C ILE A 60 -11.82 -5.58 3.15
N ASP A 61 -12.60 -5.82 4.20
CA ASP A 61 -12.42 -6.97 5.06
C ASP A 61 -12.95 -8.26 4.42
N ASN A 62 -12.32 -9.39 4.73
CA ASN A 62 -12.77 -10.69 4.27
C ASN A 62 -12.49 -11.76 5.33
N PRO A 63 -13.46 -12.63 5.65
CA PRO A 63 -13.25 -13.70 6.64
C PRO A 63 -12.02 -14.58 6.37
N VAL A 64 -11.70 -14.83 5.09
CA VAL A 64 -10.54 -15.66 4.70
C VAL A 64 -9.19 -15.10 5.14
N PHE A 65 -9.12 -13.81 5.51
CA PHE A 65 -7.89 -13.17 5.98
C PHE A 65 -7.48 -13.63 7.38
N TYR A 66 -8.42 -14.18 8.14
CA TYR A 66 -8.24 -14.62 9.53
C TYR A 66 -8.11 -16.14 9.67
N GLU A 67 -8.28 -16.87 8.58
CA GLU A 67 -8.14 -18.32 8.57
C GLU A 67 -6.67 -18.74 8.73
N PRO A 68 -6.38 -19.90 9.34
CA PRO A 68 -5.05 -20.50 9.27
C PRO A 68 -4.63 -20.67 7.80
N ASP A 69 -3.35 -20.44 7.51
CA ASP A 69 -2.80 -20.55 6.16
C ASP A 69 -3.45 -19.61 5.12
N SER A 70 -4.05 -18.49 5.56
CA SER A 70 -4.67 -17.48 4.68
C SER A 70 -3.78 -17.05 3.53
N GLU A 71 -2.47 -16.83 3.78
CA GLU A 71 -1.51 -16.44 2.73
C GLU A 71 -1.42 -17.50 1.62
N LYS A 72 -1.39 -18.78 2.00
CA LYS A 72 -1.34 -19.90 1.07
C LYS A 72 -2.63 -20.02 0.27
N ILE A 73 -3.78 -19.95 0.95
CA ILE A 73 -5.11 -20.02 0.30
C ILE A 73 -5.26 -18.92 -0.75
N ILE A 74 -4.76 -17.72 -0.46
CA ILE A 74 -4.97 -16.52 -1.29
C ILE A 74 -3.97 -16.44 -2.45
N TYR A 75 -2.74 -16.91 -2.28
CA TYR A 75 -1.70 -16.75 -3.30
C TYR A 75 -1.25 -18.05 -3.96
N GLU A 76 -1.20 -19.17 -3.24
CA GLU A 76 -0.70 -20.45 -3.76
C GLU A 76 -1.83 -21.32 -4.31
N ASP A 77 -2.92 -21.46 -3.55
CA ASP A 77 -4.05 -22.31 -3.91
C ASP A 77 -5.05 -21.62 -4.86
N ALA A 78 -4.90 -20.30 -5.06
CA ALA A 78 -5.77 -19.51 -5.92
C ALA A 78 -5.38 -19.62 -7.41
N PRO A 79 -6.35 -19.54 -8.34
CA PRO A 79 -6.07 -19.48 -9.77
C PRO A 79 -5.15 -18.30 -10.11
N GLN A 80 -4.20 -18.54 -11.02
CA GLN A 80 -3.30 -17.49 -11.51
C GLN A 80 -4.02 -16.57 -12.48
N ILE A 81 -3.98 -15.27 -12.20
CA ILE A 81 -4.63 -14.25 -13.04
C ILE A 81 -3.62 -13.73 -14.07
N ALA A 82 -3.97 -13.83 -15.34
CA ALA A 82 -3.12 -13.33 -16.42
C ALA A 82 -2.93 -11.81 -16.32
N ARG A 83 -1.74 -11.33 -16.66
CA ARG A 83 -1.47 -9.89 -16.79
C ARG A 83 -1.99 -9.39 -18.14
N ALA A 84 -2.58 -8.21 -18.15
CA ALA A 84 -3.01 -7.57 -19.38
C ALA A 84 -1.79 -7.12 -20.19
N ASP A 85 -1.85 -7.26 -21.51
CA ASP A 85 -0.91 -6.58 -22.40
C ASP A 85 -1.34 -5.12 -22.52
N THR A 86 -0.48 -4.19 -22.09
CA THR A 86 -0.72 -2.74 -22.16
C THR A 86 0.04 -2.07 -23.31
N SER A 87 0.76 -2.83 -24.15
CA SER A 87 1.59 -2.31 -25.25
C SER A 87 0.80 -1.50 -26.28
N TRP A 88 -0.51 -1.75 -26.37
CA TRP A 88 -1.43 -1.05 -27.27
C TRP A 88 -1.80 0.37 -26.78
N TYR A 89 -1.58 0.70 -25.50
CA TYR A 89 -2.00 1.97 -24.90
C TYR A 89 -1.16 3.16 -25.37
N HIS A 90 0.17 3.03 -25.38
CA HIS A 90 1.08 4.12 -25.74
C HIS A 90 0.86 4.64 -27.18
N PRO A 91 0.73 3.78 -28.21
CA PRO A 91 0.42 4.24 -29.57
C PRO A 91 -0.91 5.00 -29.68
N VAL A 92 -1.94 4.57 -28.93
CA VAL A 92 -3.25 5.24 -28.94
C VAL A 92 -3.16 6.65 -28.36
N MET A 93 -2.33 6.85 -27.33
CA MET A 93 -2.10 8.17 -26.74
C MET A 93 -1.23 9.07 -27.63
N ASP A 94 -0.23 8.51 -28.32
CA ASP A 94 0.60 9.24 -29.28
C ASP A 94 -0.24 9.77 -30.45
N ASP A 95 -1.13 8.93 -31.01
CA ASP A 95 -2.05 9.33 -32.09
C ASP A 95 -2.99 10.46 -31.66
N ALA A 96 -3.47 10.41 -30.40
CA ALA A 96 -4.37 11.42 -29.87
C ALA A 96 -3.69 12.78 -29.59
N THR A 97 -2.39 12.77 -29.29
CA THR A 97 -1.61 13.96 -28.95
C THR A 97 -0.81 14.52 -30.14
N GLY A 98 -0.95 13.94 -31.33
CA GLY A 98 -0.28 14.40 -32.56
C GLY A 98 1.19 14.01 -32.64
N GLY A 99 1.62 12.98 -31.89
CA GLY A 99 2.99 12.46 -31.88
C GLY A 99 3.37 11.74 -33.18
N SER A 100 4.67 11.77 -33.52
CA SER A 100 5.24 11.16 -34.72
C SER A 100 4.86 9.67 -34.87
N SER A 101 4.32 9.32 -36.04
CA SER A 101 3.81 8.00 -36.39
C SER A 101 4.90 6.93 -36.35
N ARG A 102 5.07 6.27 -35.19
CA ARG A 102 5.82 5.01 -35.10
C ARG A 102 5.03 3.89 -35.78
N PRO A 103 5.70 2.93 -36.43
CA PRO A 103 5.01 1.84 -37.11
C PRO A 103 4.15 1.05 -36.12
N ARG A 104 2.87 0.88 -36.46
CA ARG A 104 1.89 0.10 -35.73
C ARG A 104 2.43 -1.33 -35.55
N ASN A 105 2.54 -1.79 -34.31
CA ASN A 105 2.58 -3.23 -34.08
C ASN A 105 1.12 -3.70 -34.19
N ASP A 106 0.75 -4.32 -35.32
CA ASP A 106 -0.62 -4.70 -35.67
C ASP A 106 -1.22 -5.83 -34.80
N ARG A 107 -0.62 -6.12 -33.65
CA ARG A 107 -1.21 -7.06 -32.70
C ARG A 107 -2.34 -6.32 -31.98
N PRO A 108 -3.62 -6.68 -32.20
CA PRO A 108 -4.65 -6.21 -31.29
C PRO A 108 -4.24 -6.72 -29.91
N GLY A 109 -3.92 -5.78 -29.00
CA GLY A 109 -3.68 -6.11 -27.61
C GLY A 109 -4.86 -6.96 -27.16
N THR A 110 -4.60 -8.20 -26.76
CA THR A 110 -5.68 -9.11 -26.40
C THR A 110 -6.26 -8.52 -25.12
N GLN A 111 -7.41 -7.84 -25.24
CA GLN A 111 -8.07 -7.24 -24.10
C GLN A 111 -8.57 -8.40 -23.23
N ILE A 112 -7.82 -8.68 -22.17
CA ILE A 112 -8.19 -9.70 -21.19
C ILE A 112 -9.35 -9.12 -20.40
N LEU A 113 -10.55 -9.67 -20.62
CA LEU A 113 -11.70 -9.42 -19.77
C LEU A 113 -11.71 -10.53 -18.72
N LEU A 114 -11.51 -10.15 -17.46
CA LEU A 114 -11.63 -11.10 -16.37
C LEU A 114 -13.09 -11.52 -16.19
N THR A 115 -13.28 -12.79 -15.84
CA THR A 115 -14.54 -13.27 -15.29
C THR A 115 -14.74 -12.72 -13.88
N ALA A 116 -15.99 -12.65 -13.41
CA ALA A 116 -16.28 -12.25 -12.03
C ALA A 116 -15.58 -13.13 -10.98
N ALA A 117 -15.26 -14.39 -11.30
CA ALA A 117 -14.48 -15.26 -10.42
C ALA A 117 -13.01 -14.82 -10.32
N GLU A 118 -12.40 -14.48 -11.45
CA GLU A 118 -11.02 -13.98 -11.52
C GLU A 118 -10.88 -12.61 -10.88
N GLU A 119 -11.85 -11.71 -11.07
CA GLU A 119 -11.91 -10.42 -10.38
C GLU A 119 -11.91 -10.60 -8.87
N ARG A 120 -12.77 -11.48 -8.34
CA ARG A 120 -12.79 -11.80 -6.90
C ARG A 120 -11.45 -12.32 -6.40
N VAL A 121 -10.72 -13.11 -7.20
CA VAL A 121 -9.41 -13.62 -6.82
C VAL A 121 -8.38 -12.50 -6.73
N ILE A 122 -8.25 -11.67 -7.76
CA ILE A 122 -7.24 -10.59 -7.77
C ILE A 122 -7.56 -9.51 -6.72
N PHE A 123 -8.84 -9.15 -6.52
CA PHE A 123 -9.23 -8.22 -5.46
C PHE A 123 -9.02 -8.80 -4.06
N ARG A 124 -9.21 -10.10 -3.85
CA ARG A 124 -8.85 -10.77 -2.59
C ARG A 124 -7.35 -10.73 -2.33
N GLN A 125 -6.54 -10.98 -3.35
CA GLN A 125 -5.07 -10.92 -3.28
C GLN A 125 -4.56 -9.50 -2.97
N TYR A 126 -5.16 -8.49 -3.60
CA TYR A 126 -4.91 -7.08 -3.34
C TYR A 126 -5.28 -6.68 -1.91
N ASN A 127 -6.50 -7.00 -1.47
CA ASN A 127 -7.01 -6.63 -0.15
C ASN A 127 -6.30 -7.39 0.98
N TYR A 128 -5.86 -8.63 0.76
CA TYR A 128 -5.03 -9.34 1.75
C TYR A 128 -3.67 -8.67 1.94
N ALA A 129 -3.02 -8.18 0.88
CA ALA A 129 -1.76 -7.45 1.02
C ALA A 129 -1.95 -6.17 1.85
N ARG A 130 -3.05 -5.44 1.64
CA ARG A 130 -3.43 -4.26 2.46
C ARG A 130 -3.75 -4.66 3.90
N HIS A 131 -4.43 -5.79 4.10
CA HIS A 131 -4.71 -6.34 5.43
C HIS A 131 -3.41 -6.58 6.21
N ARG A 132 -2.40 -7.18 5.59
CA ARG A 132 -1.08 -7.41 6.21
C ARG A 132 -0.36 -6.11 6.58
N VAL A 133 -0.42 -5.09 5.72
CA VAL A 133 0.10 -3.75 6.05
C VAL A 133 -0.61 -3.18 7.28
N ARG A 134 -1.96 -3.20 7.30
CA ARG A 134 -2.75 -2.70 8.43
C ARG A 134 -2.44 -3.44 9.73
N GLN A 135 -2.25 -4.76 9.67
CA GLN A 135 -1.89 -5.56 10.83
C GLN A 135 -0.53 -5.14 11.39
N LEU A 136 0.51 -5.04 10.55
CA LEU A 136 1.84 -4.60 10.96
C LEU A 136 1.81 -3.18 11.55
N GLN A 137 1.08 -2.26 10.92
CA GLN A 137 0.89 -0.90 11.46
C GLN A 137 0.33 -0.92 12.88
N ARG A 138 -0.71 -1.72 13.13
CA ARG A 138 -1.32 -1.86 14.46
C ARG A 138 -0.36 -2.44 15.48
N GLU A 139 0.41 -3.46 15.10
CA GLU A 139 1.45 -4.03 15.96
C GLU A 139 2.53 -3.00 16.32
N ILE A 140 2.99 -2.21 15.35
CA ILE A 140 3.98 -1.14 15.56
C ILE A 140 3.41 -0.04 16.46
N TRP A 141 2.19 0.42 16.22
CA TRP A 141 1.58 1.49 17.01
C TRP A 141 1.18 1.07 18.43
N ALA A 142 0.97 -0.24 18.65
CA ALA A 142 0.77 -0.81 19.97
C ALA A 142 2.09 -0.96 20.77
N SER A 143 3.24 -0.94 20.09
CA SER A 143 4.55 -1.01 20.77
C SER A 143 4.84 0.26 21.59
N PRO A 144 5.59 0.16 22.71
CA PRO A 144 5.92 1.33 23.54
C PRO A 144 6.66 2.43 22.78
N GLU A 145 7.58 2.04 21.90
CA GLU A 145 8.41 2.98 21.13
C GLU A 145 7.65 3.58 19.94
N LYS A 146 6.58 2.92 19.46
CA LYS A 146 5.84 3.27 18.24
C LYS A 146 6.73 3.36 17.00
N THR A 147 7.84 2.62 17.00
CA THR A 147 8.82 2.58 15.92
C THR A 147 8.97 1.15 15.44
N PRO A 148 8.98 0.90 14.12
CA PRO A 148 9.16 -0.44 13.60
C PRO A 148 10.57 -0.96 13.88
N THR A 149 10.70 -2.27 14.02
CA THR A 149 11.99 -2.95 13.87
C THR A 149 12.42 -2.95 12.40
N GLU A 150 13.70 -3.29 12.13
CA GLU A 150 14.20 -3.41 10.75
C GLU A 150 13.43 -4.46 9.94
N GLU A 151 13.03 -5.56 10.59
CA GLU A 151 12.22 -6.62 9.99
C GLU A 151 10.82 -6.13 9.67
N GLN A 152 10.13 -5.50 10.63
CA GLN A 152 8.79 -4.94 10.43
C GLN A 152 8.78 -3.88 9.32
N ALA A 153 9.81 -3.04 9.23
CA ALA A 153 9.94 -2.04 8.18
C ALA A 153 10.07 -2.69 6.79
N ARG A 154 10.91 -3.73 6.66
CA ARG A 154 11.05 -4.49 5.41
C ARG A 154 9.75 -5.20 5.02
N GLU A 155 9.06 -5.79 5.99
CA GLU A 155 7.78 -6.45 5.74
C GLU A 155 6.68 -5.47 5.32
N LEU A 156 6.57 -4.31 5.98
CA LEU A 156 5.65 -3.24 5.58
C LEU A 156 5.87 -2.83 4.12
N LEU A 157 7.13 -2.57 3.75
CA LEU A 157 7.49 -2.18 2.39
C LEU A 157 7.20 -3.30 1.39
N ARG A 158 7.52 -4.56 1.72
CA ARG A 158 7.21 -5.73 0.88
C ARG A 158 5.71 -5.83 0.61
N TRP A 159 4.88 -5.78 1.66
CA TRP A 159 3.43 -5.92 1.52
C TRP A 159 2.81 -4.71 0.81
N LYS A 160 3.31 -3.50 1.06
CA LYS A 160 2.87 -2.30 0.33
C LYS A 160 3.18 -2.40 -1.16
N LYS A 161 4.42 -2.78 -1.53
CA LYS A 161 4.80 -2.99 -2.93
C LYS A 161 3.97 -4.09 -3.59
N LYS A 162 3.68 -5.17 -2.87
CA LYS A 162 2.79 -6.24 -3.36
C LYS A 162 1.37 -5.73 -3.61
N ALA A 163 0.82 -4.91 -2.71
CA ALA A 163 -0.48 -4.29 -2.89
C ALA A 163 -0.51 -3.35 -4.10
N GLU A 164 0.50 -2.50 -4.29
CA GLU A 164 0.60 -1.62 -5.47
C GLU A 164 0.72 -2.42 -6.77
N ALA A 165 1.45 -3.52 -6.80
CA ALA A 165 1.56 -4.37 -7.98
C ALA A 165 0.20 -4.97 -8.40
N TYR A 166 -0.63 -5.41 -7.44
CA TYR A 166 -1.99 -5.87 -7.75
C TYR A 166 -2.91 -4.73 -8.15
N ARG A 167 -2.78 -3.56 -7.50
CA ARG A 167 -3.55 -2.37 -7.84
C ARG A 167 -3.29 -1.94 -9.29
N GLU A 168 -2.03 -1.92 -9.70
CA GLU A 168 -1.61 -1.67 -11.07
C GLU A 168 -2.18 -2.72 -12.02
N GLN A 169 -2.02 -4.02 -11.73
CA GLN A 169 -2.56 -5.09 -12.57
C GLN A 169 -4.08 -4.98 -12.77
N ILE A 170 -4.84 -4.67 -11.72
CA ILE A 170 -6.30 -4.46 -11.81
C ILE A 170 -6.61 -3.24 -12.69
N ALA A 171 -5.86 -2.15 -12.54
CA ALA A 171 -6.04 -0.95 -13.36
C ALA A 171 -5.72 -1.22 -14.84
N GLU A 172 -4.63 -1.93 -15.13
CA GLU A 172 -4.20 -2.29 -16.48
C GLU A 172 -5.28 -3.06 -17.25
N ILE A 173 -5.93 -4.01 -16.59
CA ILE A 173 -7.04 -4.81 -17.14
C ILE A 173 -8.22 -3.90 -17.54
N ASN A 174 -8.41 -2.79 -16.85
CA ASN A 174 -9.53 -1.87 -17.03
C ASN A 174 -9.19 -0.62 -17.89
N LEU A 175 -7.96 -0.47 -18.39
CA LEU A 175 -7.56 0.68 -19.21
C LEU A 175 -8.42 0.85 -20.47
N ALA A 176 -8.81 -0.26 -21.11
CA ALA A 176 -9.64 -0.22 -22.31
C ALA A 176 -11.04 0.36 -22.04
N LEU A 177 -11.60 0.13 -20.85
CA LEU A 177 -12.86 0.74 -20.43
C LEU A 177 -12.73 2.27 -20.33
N VAL A 178 -11.63 2.76 -19.74
CA VAL A 178 -11.36 4.21 -19.62
C VAL A 178 -11.35 4.86 -21.00
N LEU A 179 -10.62 4.28 -21.97
CA LEU A 179 -10.57 4.83 -23.32
C LEU A 179 -11.92 4.76 -24.04
N ALA A 180 -12.70 3.69 -23.84
CA ALA A 180 -14.04 3.60 -24.40
C ALA A 180 -14.97 4.69 -23.83
N MET A 181 -14.87 4.98 -22.53
CA MET A 181 -15.61 6.06 -21.89
C MET A 181 -15.14 7.45 -22.36
N ALA A 182 -13.83 7.69 -22.43
CA ALA A 182 -13.25 8.94 -22.90
C ALA A 182 -13.64 9.23 -24.36
N LYS A 183 -13.62 8.21 -25.25
CA LYS A 183 -14.06 8.36 -26.64
C LYS A 183 -15.54 8.77 -26.75
N ARG A 184 -16.39 8.26 -25.86
CA ARG A 184 -17.82 8.64 -25.79
C ARG A 184 -18.00 10.07 -25.24
N ALA A 185 -17.14 10.50 -24.32
CA ALA A 185 -17.18 11.83 -23.71
C ALA A 185 -16.58 12.94 -24.60
N ARG A 186 -15.99 12.59 -25.76
CA ARG A 186 -15.34 13.51 -26.71
C ARG A 186 -16.27 14.57 -27.36
N MET A 187 -17.55 14.63 -26.97
CA MET A 187 -18.44 15.73 -27.33
C MET A 187 -18.22 17.00 -26.49
N SER A 188 -17.27 16.98 -25.56
CA SER A 188 -16.84 18.12 -24.73
C SER A 188 -15.70 18.90 -25.39
N GLU A 189 -15.50 20.18 -25.01
CA GLU A 189 -14.37 21.03 -25.45
C GLU A 189 -13.01 20.60 -24.85
N VAL A 190 -13.01 19.58 -24.00
CA VAL A 190 -11.84 19.08 -23.25
C VAL A 190 -10.99 18.16 -24.12
N ASP A 191 -9.65 18.29 -24.01
CA ASP A 191 -8.71 17.46 -24.74
C ASP A 191 -8.87 15.97 -24.39
N PHE A 192 -8.67 15.11 -25.37
CA PHE A 192 -8.82 13.67 -25.19
C PHE A 192 -7.81 13.13 -24.18
N ALA A 193 -6.57 13.63 -24.17
CA ALA A 193 -5.55 13.19 -23.22
C ALA A 193 -5.93 13.56 -21.77
N ASP A 194 -6.59 14.70 -21.57
CA ASP A 194 -7.09 15.13 -20.27
C ASP A 194 -8.24 14.22 -19.79
N LEU A 195 -9.21 13.90 -20.66
CA LEU A 195 -10.30 12.97 -20.34
C LEU A 195 -9.78 11.57 -19.96
N VAL A 196 -8.77 11.08 -20.66
CA VAL A 196 -8.14 9.79 -20.34
C VAL A 196 -7.39 9.85 -19.02
N SER A 197 -6.65 10.93 -18.77
CA SER A 197 -5.92 11.13 -17.52
C SER A 197 -6.87 11.19 -16.32
N GLU A 198 -7.98 11.93 -16.44
CA GLU A 198 -9.03 11.98 -15.43
C GLU A 198 -9.67 10.61 -15.21
N GLY A 199 -10.00 9.91 -16.29
CA GLY A 199 -10.57 8.56 -16.25
C GLY A 199 -9.65 7.55 -15.55
N ASN A 200 -8.34 7.60 -15.80
CA ASN A 200 -7.35 6.75 -15.12
C ASN A 200 -7.26 7.07 -13.63
N MET A 201 -7.29 8.36 -13.25
CA MET A 201 -7.34 8.74 -11.84
C MET A 201 -8.62 8.26 -11.16
N ALA A 202 -9.76 8.33 -11.84
CA ALA A 202 -11.03 7.82 -11.34
C ALA A 202 -11.00 6.29 -11.20
N LEU A 203 -10.42 5.57 -12.16
CA LEU A 203 -10.22 4.13 -12.12
C LEU A 203 -9.39 3.72 -10.89
N MET A 204 -8.25 4.37 -10.65
CA MET A 204 -7.41 4.05 -9.49
C MET A 204 -8.15 4.23 -8.16
N ARG A 205 -8.96 5.30 -8.04
CA ARG A 205 -9.81 5.52 -6.85
C ARG A 205 -10.90 4.45 -6.72
N ALA A 206 -11.49 4.02 -7.83
CA ALA A 206 -12.49 2.96 -7.84
C ALA A 206 -11.89 1.64 -7.36
N VAL A 207 -10.71 1.26 -7.86
CA VAL A 207 -9.97 0.05 -7.44
C VAL A 207 -9.71 0.05 -5.93
N ASP A 208 -9.32 1.20 -5.36
CA ASP A 208 -9.00 1.29 -3.93
C ASP A 208 -10.21 1.05 -3.00
N LYS A 209 -11.43 1.21 -3.52
CA LYS A 209 -12.70 1.18 -2.76
C LYS A 209 -13.67 0.11 -3.25
N PHE A 210 -13.30 -0.70 -4.22
CA PHE A 210 -14.16 -1.74 -4.80
C PHE A 210 -14.27 -2.97 -3.88
N ASP A 211 -15.49 -3.29 -3.45
CA ASP A 211 -15.86 -4.42 -2.59
C ASP A 211 -16.42 -5.59 -3.41
#